data_AF-A0AAU5G1V8-F1
#
_entry.id   AF-A0AAU5G1V8-F1
#
_cell.length_a   1.000
_cell.length_b   1.000
_cell.length_c   1.000
_cell.angle_alpha   90.00
_cell.angle_beta   90.00
_cell.angle_gamma   90.00
#
_symmetry.space_group_name_H-M   'P 1'
#
loop_
_entity.id
_entity.type
_entity.pdbx_description
1 polymer ?
#
loop_
_entity_poly.entity_id
_entity_poly.type
_entity_poly.pdbx_seq_one_letter_code
_entity_poly.pdbx_strand_id
1 'polypeptide(L)'
;MTCSLIVTNDFHSAVPEGRGLLAALRRRRANGALVVDAGDFFGGNAFHAFSQGLIEQGLLTELYDALVPGNHDVADLMRLENPQTFPPVVCANVRPPQGFAGRWERSIVLDSRGQRVGIVGYLGRQAFEAIPLQERVGFTFHEPTATLLAVERDRLTAAGADVVIGISHSGLAHDIADQEQGWPLPIVVSGHCHSAWYHWSSEYRHVIKAPENGRGLVQIDLPEPGRTRITVETFPSEPPAQPDGLDPVVAAYDAWGASTLGRLPAVLASRRDVARAATEQARRTVGADAFVLNLASLRTGLPTQVTRRALADCAPFDADLVLLDGTHTLKTVCDHARALGEEPVTAQDSHLTSGGACAVATTRYLADRLNLPTRPASPPCTLRGVLSALLQELL
;
A
#
# COMPACT_ATOMS: atom_id res chain seq x y z
N MET A 1 32.73 -6.60 -11.30
CA MET A 1 31.27 -6.66 -11.27
C MET A 1 30.77 -5.29 -10.87
N THR A 2 29.93 -4.66 -11.70
CA THR A 2 29.32 -3.36 -11.41
C THR A 2 28.36 -3.50 -10.21
N CYS A 3 28.34 -2.49 -9.34
CA CYS A 3 27.37 -2.40 -8.26
C CYS A 3 26.03 -1.94 -8.84
N SER A 4 24.91 -2.45 -8.35
CA SER A 4 23.58 -2.00 -8.77
C SER A 4 22.68 -1.73 -7.57
N LEU A 5 21.80 -0.74 -7.72
CA LEU A 5 20.66 -0.53 -6.85
C LEU A 5 19.45 -1.20 -7.47
N ILE A 6 18.81 -2.08 -6.72
CA ILE A 6 17.54 -2.72 -7.07
C ILE A 6 16.45 -2.05 -6.25
N VAL A 7 15.36 -1.68 -6.91
CA VAL A 7 14.20 -1.09 -6.24
C VAL A 7 12.93 -1.86 -6.59
N THR A 8 12.14 -2.19 -5.58
CA THR A 8 10.77 -2.72 -5.69
C THR A 8 9.78 -1.74 -5.10
N ASN A 9 8.48 -1.96 -5.30
CA ASN A 9 7.40 -1.17 -4.72
C ASN A 9 6.10 -1.96 -4.77
N ASP A 10 5.12 -1.53 -3.98
CA ASP A 10 3.73 -2.00 -4.03
C ASP A 10 3.67 -3.56 -4.06
N PHE A 11 4.51 -4.20 -3.23
CA PHE A 11 4.57 -5.67 -3.17
C PHE A 11 3.26 -6.25 -2.63
N HIS A 12 2.57 -5.50 -1.76
CA HIS A 12 1.22 -5.79 -1.27
C HIS A 12 1.03 -7.22 -0.73
N SER A 13 2.00 -7.73 0.02
CA SER A 13 1.97 -9.10 0.54
C SER A 13 1.80 -10.17 -0.56
N ALA A 14 2.19 -9.91 -1.80
CA ALA A 14 2.10 -10.85 -2.93
C ALA A 14 3.15 -11.97 -2.86
N VAL A 15 3.27 -12.64 -1.70
CA VAL A 15 4.28 -13.69 -1.45
C VAL A 15 4.11 -14.88 -2.40
N PRO A 16 2.90 -15.43 -2.63
CA PRO A 16 2.74 -16.55 -3.57
C PRO A 16 3.06 -16.16 -5.02
N GLU A 17 2.61 -14.99 -5.48
CA GLU A 17 2.75 -14.53 -6.86
C GLU A 17 4.15 -13.95 -7.14
N GLY A 18 4.80 -13.40 -6.12
CA GLY A 18 6.09 -12.70 -6.20
C GLY A 18 7.32 -13.58 -6.01
N ARG A 19 7.17 -14.91 -5.96
CA ARG A 19 8.30 -15.83 -5.70
C ARG A 19 9.42 -15.71 -6.74
N GLY A 20 9.08 -15.49 -8.00
CA GLY A 20 10.06 -15.23 -9.07
C GLY A 20 10.91 -13.99 -8.80
N LEU A 21 10.27 -12.89 -8.36
CA LEU A 21 10.95 -11.67 -7.92
C LEU A 21 11.84 -11.93 -6.71
N LEU A 22 11.31 -12.54 -5.64
CA LEU A 22 12.07 -12.82 -4.41
C LEU A 22 13.32 -13.67 -4.70
N ALA A 23 13.20 -14.67 -5.56
CA ALA A 23 14.35 -15.46 -6.01
C ALA A 23 15.38 -14.61 -6.79
N ALA A 24 14.93 -13.67 -7.62
CA ALA A 24 15.81 -12.74 -8.32
C ALA A 24 16.54 -11.77 -7.35
N LEU A 25 15.83 -11.24 -6.34
CA LEU A 25 16.42 -10.39 -5.31
C LEU A 25 17.52 -11.12 -4.54
N ARG A 26 17.27 -12.37 -4.10
CA ARG A 26 18.28 -13.21 -3.44
C ARG A 26 19.55 -13.36 -4.27
N ARG A 27 19.41 -13.68 -5.57
CA ARG A 27 20.56 -13.81 -6.48
C ARG A 27 21.31 -12.49 -6.65
N ARG A 28 20.61 -11.37 -6.77
CA ARG A 28 21.21 -10.03 -6.94
C ARG A 28 21.95 -9.58 -5.68
N ARG A 29 21.37 -9.81 -4.50
CA ARG A 29 22.06 -9.58 -3.21
C ARG A 29 23.29 -10.42 -3.04
N ALA A 30 23.21 -11.72 -3.35
CA ALA A 30 24.39 -12.60 -3.32
C ALA A 30 25.51 -12.08 -4.26
N ASN A 31 25.12 -11.40 -5.34
CA ASN A 31 26.03 -10.73 -6.27
C ASN A 31 26.37 -9.28 -5.88
N GLY A 32 26.07 -8.84 -4.67
CA GLY A 32 26.45 -7.54 -4.10
C GLY A 32 25.58 -6.36 -4.51
N ALA A 33 24.37 -6.59 -5.02
CA ALA A 33 23.42 -5.51 -5.27
C ALA A 33 22.84 -4.97 -3.96
N LEU A 34 22.61 -3.66 -3.90
CA LEU A 34 21.83 -3.00 -2.85
C LEU A 34 20.34 -3.11 -3.21
N VAL A 35 19.47 -3.34 -2.24
CA VAL A 35 18.03 -3.51 -2.46
C VAL A 35 17.23 -2.58 -1.56
N VAL A 36 16.32 -1.83 -2.16
CA VAL A 36 15.43 -0.88 -1.47
C VAL A 36 14.00 -1.13 -1.89
N ASP A 37 13.05 -1.03 -0.96
CA ASP A 37 11.63 -1.02 -1.29
C ASP A 37 11.08 0.41 -1.23
N ALA A 38 10.22 0.77 -2.19
CA ALA A 38 9.60 2.11 -2.26
C ALA A 38 8.22 2.19 -1.61
N GLY A 39 7.88 1.23 -0.75
CA GLY A 39 6.69 1.25 0.10
C GLY A 39 5.52 0.43 -0.43
N ASP A 40 4.52 0.27 0.43
CA ASP A 40 3.38 -0.64 0.27
C ASP A 40 3.82 -2.09 0.08
N PHE A 41 4.77 -2.51 0.93
CA PHE A 41 5.19 -3.91 0.98
C PHE A 41 4.14 -4.78 1.66
N PHE A 42 3.49 -4.24 2.69
CA PHE A 42 2.45 -4.92 3.46
C PHE A 42 1.05 -4.68 2.91
N GLY A 43 0.15 -5.64 3.17
CA GLY A 43 -1.29 -5.46 3.00
C GLY A 43 -1.73 -5.37 1.53
N GLY A 44 -3.04 -5.56 1.29
CA GLY A 44 -3.61 -5.43 -0.06
C GLY A 44 -4.16 -6.73 -0.64
N ASN A 45 -3.90 -7.88 -0.01
CA ASN A 45 -4.50 -9.17 -0.35
C ASN A 45 -4.70 -10.05 0.90
N ALA A 46 -5.30 -11.23 0.71
CA ALA A 46 -5.58 -12.17 1.80
C ALA A 46 -4.34 -12.77 2.47
N PHE A 47 -3.16 -12.73 1.84
CA PHE A 47 -1.93 -13.25 2.43
C PHE A 47 -1.56 -12.48 3.70
N HIS A 48 -1.72 -11.15 3.72
CA HIS A 48 -1.49 -10.34 4.92
C HIS A 48 -2.39 -10.75 6.08
N ALA A 49 -3.66 -11.03 5.81
CA ALA A 49 -4.60 -11.50 6.82
C ALA A 49 -4.22 -12.88 7.39
N PHE A 50 -3.51 -13.71 6.61
CA PHE A 50 -2.98 -15.00 7.04
C PHE A 50 -1.67 -14.86 7.83
N SER A 51 -0.69 -14.12 7.30
CA SER A 51 0.65 -13.98 7.86
C SER A 51 0.72 -12.98 9.01
N GLN A 52 -0.28 -12.09 9.11
CA GLN A 52 -0.30 -10.94 10.02
C GLN A 52 0.95 -10.06 9.88
N GLY A 53 1.53 -9.99 8.68
CA GLY A 53 2.75 -9.24 8.38
C GLY A 53 4.06 -9.92 8.81
N LEU A 54 4.01 -11.06 9.50
CA LEU A 54 5.22 -11.70 10.06
C LEU A 54 6.15 -12.26 8.99
N ILE A 55 5.58 -12.86 7.93
CA ILE A 55 6.36 -13.39 6.81
C ILE A 55 6.98 -12.23 6.02
N GLU A 56 6.22 -11.16 5.82
CA GLU A 56 6.66 -9.94 5.14
C GLU A 56 7.79 -9.24 5.89
N GLN A 57 7.69 -9.11 7.22
CA GLN A 57 8.77 -8.59 8.06
C GLN A 57 10.05 -9.42 7.91
N GLY A 58 9.92 -10.75 7.86
CA GLY A 58 11.03 -11.68 7.62
C GLY A 58 11.69 -11.46 6.26
N LEU A 59 10.89 -11.32 5.20
CA LEU A 59 11.38 -11.05 3.84
C LEU A 59 12.08 -9.69 3.74
N LEU A 60 11.54 -8.64 4.37
CA LEU A 60 12.17 -7.32 4.43
C LEU A 60 13.53 -7.39 5.15
N THR A 61 13.58 -8.09 6.29
CA THR A 61 14.81 -8.30 7.07
C THR A 61 15.86 -9.10 6.29
N GLU A 62 15.45 -10.09 5.50
CA GLU A 62 16.35 -10.93 4.72
C GLU A 62 16.91 -10.19 3.48
N LEU A 63 16.05 -9.45 2.77
CA LEU A 63 16.29 -9.07 1.38
C LEU A 63 16.54 -7.58 1.15
N TYR A 64 16.33 -6.70 2.13
CA TYR A 64 16.35 -5.25 1.90
C TYR A 64 17.38 -4.55 2.78
N ASP A 65 18.05 -3.56 2.21
CA ASP A 65 19.01 -2.71 2.89
C ASP A 65 18.35 -1.45 3.48
N ALA A 66 17.23 -1.02 2.90
CA ALA A 66 16.37 0.05 3.40
C ALA A 66 14.97 -0.05 2.76
N LEU A 67 14.00 0.68 3.30
CA LEU A 67 12.70 0.88 2.67
C LEU A 67 12.19 2.31 2.88
N VAL A 68 11.36 2.79 1.96
CA VAL A 68 10.51 3.97 2.15
C VAL A 68 9.13 3.47 2.55
N PRO A 69 8.45 4.08 3.54
CA PRO A 69 7.13 3.63 3.95
C PRO A 69 6.08 4.05 2.92
N GLY A 70 5.18 3.14 2.59
CA GLY A 70 3.91 3.44 1.93
C GLY A 70 2.77 3.61 2.93
N ASN A 71 1.57 3.90 2.42
CA ASN A 71 0.40 4.10 3.27
C ASN A 71 -0.11 2.81 3.92
N HIS A 72 0.14 1.65 3.32
CA HIS A 72 -0.25 0.36 3.87
C HIS A 72 0.74 -0.19 4.91
N ASP A 73 1.96 0.34 4.98
CA ASP A 73 3.01 -0.22 5.83
C ASP A 73 2.93 0.23 7.29
N VAL A 74 2.32 1.39 7.56
CA VAL A 74 2.44 2.10 8.85
C VAL A 74 2.03 1.24 10.03
N ALA A 75 0.91 0.52 9.93
CA ALA A 75 0.43 -0.32 11.02
C ALA A 75 1.37 -1.47 11.36
N ASP A 76 2.03 -2.07 10.36
CA ASP A 76 2.97 -3.19 10.55
C ASP A 76 4.35 -2.69 11.00
N LEU A 77 4.78 -1.52 10.52
CA LEU A 77 5.99 -0.84 11.00
C LEU A 77 5.90 -0.44 12.48
N MET A 78 4.70 -0.18 13.00
CA MET A 78 4.49 0.06 14.44
C MET A 78 4.50 -1.23 15.28
N ARG A 79 4.48 -2.41 14.65
CA ARG A 79 4.37 -3.74 15.30
C ARG A 79 5.51 -4.67 14.87
N LEU A 80 6.72 -4.13 14.73
CA LEU A 80 7.91 -4.93 14.41
C LEU A 80 8.25 -5.89 15.55
N GLU A 81 8.37 -7.18 15.23
CA GLU A 81 8.80 -8.20 16.20
C GLU A 81 10.30 -8.11 16.52
N ASN A 82 11.12 -7.78 15.50
CA ASN A 82 12.58 -7.73 15.61
C ASN A 82 13.12 -6.38 15.09
N PRO A 83 12.79 -5.25 15.75
CA PRO A 83 13.10 -3.91 15.23
C PRO A 83 14.60 -3.62 15.10
N GLN A 84 15.47 -4.33 15.83
CA GLN A 84 16.91 -4.13 15.80
C GLN A 84 17.58 -4.68 14.52
N THR A 85 17.01 -5.72 13.94
CA THR A 85 17.50 -6.33 12.69
C THR A 85 16.73 -5.87 11.47
N PHE A 86 15.56 -5.25 11.67
CA PHE A 86 14.74 -4.74 10.59
C PHE A 86 15.45 -3.60 9.85
N PRO A 87 15.36 -3.53 8.50
CA PRO A 87 16.00 -2.48 7.72
C PRO A 87 15.53 -1.07 8.12
N PRO A 88 16.37 -0.04 7.96
CA PRO A 88 15.97 1.35 8.20
C PRO A 88 14.80 1.76 7.32
N VAL A 89 13.80 2.40 7.93
CA VAL A 89 12.74 3.12 7.24
C VAL A 89 13.25 4.53 6.92
N VAL A 90 13.26 4.91 5.65
CA VAL A 90 13.84 6.17 5.16
C VAL A 90 12.72 7.07 4.66
N CYS A 91 12.46 8.18 5.36
CA CYS A 91 11.47 9.17 4.93
C CYS A 91 11.79 10.56 5.50
N ALA A 92 12.14 11.50 4.62
CA ALA A 92 12.61 12.84 5.00
C ALA A 92 11.49 13.75 5.52
N ASN A 93 10.26 13.55 5.04
CA ASN A 93 9.13 14.47 5.27
C ASN A 93 8.10 13.93 6.28
N VAL A 94 8.33 12.75 6.85
CA VAL A 94 7.50 12.18 7.92
C VAL A 94 8.40 11.87 9.12
N ARG A 95 7.90 12.16 10.32
CA ARG A 95 8.54 11.79 11.58
C ARG A 95 7.64 10.81 12.34
N PRO A 96 8.17 9.67 12.80
CA PRO A 96 7.39 8.72 13.56
C PRO A 96 7.16 9.20 14.99
N PRO A 97 6.18 8.64 15.71
CA PRO A 97 6.01 8.89 17.13
C PRO A 97 7.22 8.37 17.92
N GLN A 98 7.43 8.92 19.13
CA GLN A 98 8.53 8.52 20.02
C GLN A 98 8.55 7.01 20.32
N GLY A 99 7.39 6.35 20.28
CA GLY A 99 7.25 4.91 20.51
C GLY A 99 7.61 4.01 19.32
N PHE A 100 8.03 4.56 18.18
CA PHE A 100 8.46 3.75 17.05
C PHE A 100 9.76 2.99 17.39
N ALA A 101 9.67 1.67 17.44
CA ALA A 101 10.78 0.82 17.89
C ALA A 101 11.86 0.61 16.83
N GLY A 102 11.51 0.75 15.55
CA GLY A 102 12.42 0.57 14.42
C GLY A 102 13.38 1.74 14.22
N ARG A 103 14.22 1.63 13.19
CA ARG A 103 15.15 2.71 12.79
C ARG A 103 14.49 3.58 11.73
N TRP A 104 14.27 4.86 12.05
CA TRP A 104 13.75 5.85 11.10
C TRP A 104 14.81 6.89 10.76
N GLU A 105 15.16 6.98 9.48
CA GLU A 105 16.16 7.90 8.95
C GLU A 105 15.49 8.88 7.98
N ARG A 106 16.02 10.09 7.86
CA ARG A 106 15.53 11.04 6.85
C ARG A 106 16.08 10.71 5.47
N SER A 107 17.33 10.27 5.45
CA SER A 107 18.12 9.91 4.29
C SER A 107 19.27 9.01 4.76
N ILE A 108 19.81 8.16 3.88
CA ILE A 108 20.88 7.22 4.25
C ILE A 108 21.89 7.05 3.11
N VAL A 109 23.15 6.74 3.45
CA VAL A 109 24.14 6.27 2.48
C VAL A 109 24.27 4.76 2.63
N LEU A 110 24.01 4.04 1.55
CA LEU A 110 24.27 2.61 1.42
C LEU A 110 25.62 2.40 0.72
N ASP A 111 26.38 1.40 1.14
CA ASP A 111 27.67 1.05 0.55
C ASP A 111 27.64 -0.40 0.09
N SER A 112 28.08 -0.63 -1.15
CA SER A 112 28.44 -1.97 -1.60
C SER A 112 29.63 -1.92 -2.53
N ARG A 113 30.68 -2.69 -2.21
CA ARG A 113 31.91 -2.82 -3.00
C ARG A 113 32.60 -1.47 -3.27
N GLY A 114 32.54 -0.55 -2.31
CA GLY A 114 33.13 0.77 -2.41
C GLY A 114 32.32 1.76 -3.24
N GLN A 115 31.13 1.38 -3.71
CA GLN A 115 30.16 2.28 -4.32
C GLN A 115 29.17 2.78 -3.26
N ARG A 116 29.04 4.09 -3.13
CA ARG A 116 28.23 4.74 -2.10
C ARG A 116 27.02 5.41 -2.73
N VAL A 117 25.83 4.95 -2.36
CA VAL A 117 24.54 5.41 -2.88
C VAL A 117 23.78 6.14 -1.79
N GLY A 118 23.51 7.41 -2.01
CA GLY A 118 22.61 8.19 -1.17
C GLY A 118 21.15 7.89 -1.53
N ILE A 119 20.31 7.64 -0.53
CA ILE A 119 18.88 7.42 -0.67
C ILE A 119 18.14 8.51 0.10
N VAL A 120 17.25 9.23 -0.60
CA VAL A 120 16.31 10.20 0.00
C VAL A 120 14.90 9.66 -0.19
N GLY A 121 14.28 9.22 0.91
CA GLY A 121 12.89 8.74 0.91
C GLY A 121 11.89 9.86 1.15
N TYR A 122 10.72 9.82 0.51
CA TYR A 122 9.62 10.74 0.82
C TYR A 122 8.25 10.17 0.46
N LEU A 123 7.23 10.62 1.21
CA LEU A 123 5.84 10.18 1.08
C LEU A 123 4.96 11.35 0.62
N GLY A 124 4.12 11.13 -0.40
CA GLY A 124 3.21 12.15 -0.90
C GLY A 124 2.07 12.44 0.07
N ARG A 125 1.48 13.65 0.01
CA ARG A 125 0.34 14.03 0.86
C ARG A 125 -0.81 13.04 0.76
N GLN A 126 -1.23 12.71 -0.46
CA GLN A 126 -2.41 11.87 -0.65
C GLN A 126 -2.18 10.45 -0.09
N ALA A 127 -0.96 9.89 -0.22
CA ALA A 127 -0.61 8.63 0.41
C ALA A 127 -0.63 8.74 1.94
N PHE A 128 -0.02 9.79 2.52
CA PHE A 128 -0.07 9.99 3.98
C PHE A 128 -1.50 10.12 4.51
N GLU A 129 -2.36 10.85 3.81
CA GLU A 129 -3.76 11.04 4.19
C GLU A 129 -4.60 9.78 3.95
N ALA A 130 -4.14 8.82 3.15
CA ALA A 130 -4.78 7.53 2.94
C ALA A 130 -4.47 6.52 4.07
N ILE A 131 -3.49 6.80 4.92
CA ILE A 131 -3.27 6.01 6.14
C ILE A 131 -4.47 6.23 7.07
N PRO A 132 -5.13 5.17 7.58
CA PRO A 132 -6.20 5.30 8.56
C PRO A 132 -5.80 6.21 9.72
N LEU A 133 -6.69 7.10 10.15
CA LEU A 133 -6.37 8.14 11.13
C LEU A 133 -5.75 7.54 12.40
N GLN A 134 -6.34 6.45 12.91
CA GLN A 134 -5.88 5.72 14.09
C GLN A 134 -4.48 5.13 13.95
N GLU A 135 -4.04 4.80 12.73
CA GLU A 135 -2.73 4.19 12.46
C GLU A 135 -1.63 5.26 12.30
N ARG A 136 -1.99 6.46 11.85
CA ARG A 136 -1.04 7.59 11.71
C ARG A 136 -1.02 8.55 12.90
N VAL A 137 -1.74 8.26 13.99
CA VAL A 137 -1.69 9.10 15.21
C VAL A 137 -0.25 9.19 15.72
N GLY A 138 0.19 10.41 16.02
CA GLY A 138 1.53 10.69 16.53
C GLY A 138 2.61 10.83 15.45
N PHE A 139 2.32 10.48 14.19
CA PHE A 139 3.19 10.82 13.07
C PHE A 139 3.05 12.31 12.73
N THR A 140 4.18 12.96 12.46
CA THR A 140 4.20 14.34 11.94
C THR A 140 4.54 14.31 10.46
N PHE A 141 3.67 14.91 9.63
CA PHE A 141 3.88 15.05 8.19
C PHE A 141 4.24 16.49 7.83
N HIS A 142 5.19 16.62 6.92
CA HIS A 142 5.51 17.86 6.22
C HIS A 142 5.40 17.62 4.72
N GLU A 143 5.04 18.66 3.97
CA GLU A 143 5.03 18.56 2.52
C GLU A 143 6.43 18.23 1.99
N PRO A 144 6.56 17.25 1.09
CA PRO A 144 7.79 17.10 0.34
C PRO A 144 7.97 18.37 -0.52
N THR A 145 9.18 18.93 -0.51
CA THR A 145 9.51 20.12 -1.29
C THR A 145 10.87 19.98 -1.94
N ALA A 146 11.08 20.67 -3.06
CA ALA A 146 12.39 20.73 -3.70
C ALA A 146 13.50 21.17 -2.72
N THR A 147 13.23 22.12 -1.83
CA THR A 147 14.19 22.58 -0.81
C THR A 147 14.54 21.47 0.18
N LEU A 148 13.54 20.75 0.71
CA LEU A 148 13.76 19.63 1.63
C LEU A 148 14.67 18.56 0.98
N LEU A 149 14.35 18.17 -0.25
CA LEU A 149 15.10 17.13 -0.95
C LEU A 149 16.51 17.59 -1.34
N ALA A 150 16.70 18.89 -1.64
CA ALA A 150 18.02 19.45 -1.95
C ALA A 150 18.93 19.41 -0.73
N VAL A 151 18.41 19.76 0.46
CA VAL A 151 19.18 19.69 1.71
C VAL A 151 19.63 18.27 2.03
N GLU A 152 18.74 17.28 1.90
CA GLU A 152 19.10 15.87 2.13
C GLU A 152 20.09 15.36 1.07
N ARG A 153 19.91 15.73 -0.21
CA ARG A 153 20.89 15.43 -1.27
C ARG A 153 22.27 15.97 -0.93
N ASP A 154 22.37 17.26 -0.61
CA ASP A 154 23.65 17.92 -0.35
C ASP A 154 24.33 17.32 0.89
N ARG A 155 23.55 16.95 1.91
CA ARG A 155 24.03 16.22 3.09
C ARG A 155 24.64 14.86 2.71
N LEU A 156 23.96 14.08 1.87
CA LEU A 156 24.44 12.76 1.44
C LEU A 156 25.68 12.89 0.54
N THR A 157 25.71 13.86 -0.37
CA THR A 157 26.89 14.16 -1.19
C THR A 157 28.07 14.57 -0.32
N ALA A 158 27.88 15.44 0.68
CA ALA A 158 28.92 15.81 1.64
C ALA A 158 29.38 14.62 2.51
N ALA A 159 28.49 13.65 2.77
CA ALA A 159 28.83 12.39 3.41
C ALA A 159 29.60 11.42 2.48
N GLY A 160 29.81 11.78 1.21
CA GLY A 160 30.57 11.03 0.21
C GLY A 160 29.77 9.99 -0.56
N ALA A 161 28.46 10.22 -0.77
CA ALA A 161 27.69 9.47 -1.76
C ALA A 161 28.12 9.85 -3.19
N ASP A 162 28.35 8.85 -4.03
CA ASP A 162 28.74 9.04 -5.45
C ASP A 162 27.53 9.45 -6.31
N VAL A 163 26.35 8.97 -5.92
CA VAL A 163 25.07 9.31 -6.53
C VAL A 163 24.00 9.38 -5.44
N VAL A 164 23.01 10.26 -5.63
CA VAL A 164 21.86 10.37 -4.74
C VAL A 164 20.58 10.08 -5.54
N ILE A 165 19.78 9.14 -5.05
CA ILE A 165 18.55 8.68 -5.67
C ILE A 165 17.38 8.99 -4.75
N GLY A 166 16.30 9.53 -5.33
CA GLY A 166 15.03 9.71 -4.65
C GLY A 166 14.21 8.43 -4.69
N ILE A 167 13.61 8.05 -3.58
CA ILE A 167 12.64 6.96 -3.50
C ILE A 167 11.34 7.57 -2.96
N SER A 168 10.30 7.60 -3.79
CA SER A 168 9.06 8.32 -3.54
C SER A 168 7.91 7.34 -3.40
N HIS A 169 7.02 7.61 -2.46
CA HIS A 169 5.71 6.99 -2.39
C HIS A 169 4.60 8.04 -2.62
N SER A 170 4.71 8.77 -3.74
CA SER A 170 3.79 9.87 -4.10
C SER A 170 2.96 9.60 -5.36
N GLY A 171 3.34 8.59 -6.15
CA GLY A 171 2.71 8.27 -7.42
C GLY A 171 3.46 8.85 -8.61
N LEU A 172 3.56 8.05 -9.67
CA LEU A 172 4.47 8.27 -10.78
C LEU A 172 4.19 9.58 -11.55
N ALA A 173 2.91 9.93 -11.75
CA ALA A 173 2.52 11.18 -12.40
C ALA A 173 2.85 12.42 -11.56
N HIS A 174 2.76 12.32 -10.23
CA HIS A 174 3.12 13.41 -9.32
C HIS A 174 4.64 13.64 -9.37
N ASP A 175 5.41 12.56 -9.28
CA ASP A 175 6.87 12.64 -9.33
C ASP A 175 7.39 13.18 -10.67
N ILE A 176 6.72 12.89 -11.80
CA ILE A 176 7.03 13.56 -13.09
C ILE A 176 6.82 15.06 -12.98
N ALA A 177 5.65 15.49 -12.51
CA ALA A 177 5.33 16.92 -12.43
C ALA A 177 6.34 17.68 -11.56
N ASP A 178 6.82 17.05 -10.48
CA ASP A 178 7.91 17.55 -9.65
C ASP A 178 9.24 17.64 -10.41
N GLN A 179 9.59 16.61 -11.18
CA GLN A 179 10.81 16.63 -12.00
C GLN A 179 10.78 17.66 -13.13
N GLU A 180 9.62 17.88 -13.77
CA GLU A 180 9.41 18.92 -14.78
C GLU A 180 9.55 20.33 -14.19
N GLN A 181 9.26 20.50 -12.90
CA GLN A 181 9.50 21.74 -12.15
C GLN A 181 10.97 21.90 -11.70
N GLY A 182 11.85 20.94 -12.03
CA GLY A 182 13.28 21.03 -11.77
C GLY A 182 13.68 20.60 -10.35
N TRP A 183 12.94 19.70 -9.72
CA TRP A 183 13.30 19.13 -8.41
C TRP A 183 14.73 18.55 -8.38
N PRO A 184 15.41 18.53 -7.23
CA PRO A 184 16.87 18.43 -7.17
C PRO A 184 17.45 17.02 -7.39
N LEU A 185 16.61 15.98 -7.43
CA LEU A 185 17.03 14.58 -7.54
C LEU A 185 16.80 14.10 -8.98
N PRO A 186 17.85 13.83 -9.77
CA PRO A 186 17.69 13.49 -11.18
C PRO A 186 17.10 12.10 -11.41
N ILE A 187 17.21 11.19 -10.43
CA ILE A 187 16.63 9.85 -10.52
C ILE A 187 15.68 9.68 -9.35
N VAL A 188 14.41 9.41 -9.64
CA VAL A 188 13.38 9.09 -8.66
C VAL A 188 12.76 7.74 -9.00
N VAL A 189 12.69 6.83 -8.03
CA VAL A 189 11.87 5.62 -8.15
C VAL A 189 10.59 5.81 -7.33
N SER A 190 9.44 5.69 -7.99
CA SER A 190 8.09 5.95 -7.48
C SER A 190 7.36 4.66 -7.09
N GLY A 191 6.56 4.71 -6.02
CA GLY A 191 5.50 3.76 -5.65
C GLY A 191 4.09 4.39 -5.66
N HIS A 192 3.15 3.81 -4.90
CA HIS A 192 1.79 4.29 -4.61
C HIS A 192 0.74 4.10 -5.71
N CYS A 193 1.08 4.37 -6.96
CA CYS A 193 0.12 4.28 -8.07
C CYS A 193 0.19 2.90 -8.76
N HIS A 194 -0.84 2.53 -9.53
CA HIS A 194 -0.75 1.44 -10.51
C HIS A 194 -0.82 2.07 -11.90
N SER A 195 0.31 2.10 -12.62
CA SER A 195 0.45 2.81 -13.89
C SER A 195 0.60 1.84 -15.06
N ALA A 196 0.11 2.22 -16.24
CA ALA A 196 0.33 1.46 -17.48
C ALA A 196 1.77 1.63 -18.04
N TRP A 197 2.53 2.58 -17.51
CA TRP A 197 3.89 2.89 -17.91
C TRP A 197 4.78 3.02 -16.67
N TYR A 198 6.04 2.64 -16.82
CA TYR A 198 6.98 2.46 -15.70
C TYR A 198 8.19 3.39 -15.75
N HIS A 199 8.35 4.17 -16.82
CA HIS A 199 9.53 5.00 -17.00
C HIS A 199 9.21 6.25 -17.81
N TRP A 200 9.55 7.40 -17.24
CA TRP A 200 9.64 8.68 -17.92
C TRP A 200 11.07 9.20 -17.83
N SER A 201 11.50 9.91 -18.86
CA SER A 201 12.80 10.56 -18.88
C SER A 201 12.78 11.86 -19.66
N SER A 202 13.54 12.84 -19.18
CA SER A 202 13.82 14.09 -19.87
C SER A 202 15.29 14.47 -19.63
N GLU A 203 16.09 14.54 -20.70
CA GLU A 203 17.55 14.69 -20.62
C GLU A 203 18.22 13.64 -19.71
N TYR A 204 18.76 14.06 -18.56
CA TYR A 204 19.41 13.21 -17.56
C TYR A 204 18.47 12.85 -16.39
N ARG A 205 17.20 13.27 -16.44
CA ARG A 205 16.20 13.02 -15.41
C ARG A 205 15.39 11.79 -15.71
N HIS A 206 15.08 11.02 -14.67
CA HIS A 206 14.30 9.81 -14.76
C HIS A 206 13.32 9.70 -13.59
N VAL A 207 12.08 9.35 -13.91
CA VAL A 207 11.09 8.87 -12.93
C VAL A 207 10.70 7.46 -13.35
N ILE A 208 10.96 6.50 -12.47
CA ILE A 208 10.80 5.07 -12.78
C ILE A 208 9.93 4.42 -11.71
N LYS A 209 9.31 3.29 -12.03
CA LYS A 209 8.53 2.49 -11.10
C LYS A 209 8.68 1.02 -11.43
N ALA A 210 8.73 0.16 -10.41
CA ALA A 210 8.69 -1.28 -10.62
C ALA A 210 7.24 -1.77 -10.82
N PRO A 211 7.05 -2.83 -11.63
CA PRO A 211 5.78 -3.56 -11.70
C PRO A 211 5.35 -4.04 -10.30
N GLU A 212 4.08 -3.82 -9.98
CA GLU A 212 3.50 -4.04 -8.64
C GLU A 212 3.21 -5.53 -8.36
N ASN A 213 2.78 -5.84 -7.13
CA ASN A 213 2.31 -7.15 -6.71
C ASN A 213 3.34 -8.26 -6.97
N GLY A 214 4.61 -7.97 -6.68
CA GLY A 214 5.71 -8.91 -6.86
C GLY A 214 6.07 -9.23 -8.32
N ARG A 215 5.56 -8.46 -9.28
CA ARG A 215 5.73 -8.75 -10.72
C ARG A 215 7.03 -8.22 -11.31
N GLY A 216 7.82 -7.41 -10.60
CA GLY A 216 9.02 -6.83 -11.18
C GLY A 216 9.88 -6.02 -10.25
N LEU A 217 10.96 -5.48 -10.82
CA LEU A 217 11.93 -4.61 -10.16
C LEU A 217 12.44 -3.54 -11.12
N VAL A 218 13.03 -2.49 -10.56
CA VAL A 218 13.92 -1.56 -11.24
C VAL A 218 15.36 -1.90 -10.87
N GLN A 219 16.25 -1.96 -11.86
CA GLN A 219 17.69 -2.04 -11.67
C GLN A 219 18.34 -0.75 -12.18
N ILE A 220 19.16 -0.14 -11.34
CA ILE A 220 20.00 1.02 -11.67
C ILE A 220 21.45 0.59 -11.51
N ASP A 221 22.22 0.60 -12.60
CA ASP A 221 23.65 0.30 -12.57
C ASP A 221 24.43 1.53 -12.08
N LEU A 222 25.22 1.38 -11.02
CA LEU A 222 25.92 2.45 -10.32
C LEU A 222 27.42 2.45 -10.68
N PRO A 223 28.01 3.64 -10.88
CA PRO A 223 28.09 4.36 -12.12
C PRO A 223 29.29 3.95 -12.97
N GLU A 224 29.06 3.83 -14.28
CA GLU A 224 30.04 4.29 -15.26
C GLU A 224 29.77 5.79 -15.52
N PRO A 225 30.78 6.68 -15.52
CA PRO A 225 30.59 8.09 -15.81
C PRO A 225 29.89 8.31 -17.16
N GLY A 226 28.74 9.00 -17.15
CA GLY A 226 28.02 9.41 -18.36
C GLY A 226 26.94 8.44 -18.87
N ARG A 227 26.73 7.28 -18.23
CA ARG A 227 25.61 6.36 -18.57
C ARG A 227 25.03 5.69 -17.34
N THR A 228 23.91 6.22 -16.83
CA THR A 228 23.05 5.46 -15.93
C THR A 228 22.22 4.49 -16.76
N ARG A 229 22.48 3.19 -16.64
CA ARG A 229 21.60 2.18 -17.22
C ARG A 229 20.50 1.86 -16.22
N ILE A 230 19.26 2.11 -16.63
CA ILE A 230 18.07 1.79 -15.86
C ILE A 230 17.28 0.73 -16.61
N THR A 231 16.93 -0.36 -15.94
CA THR A 231 16.19 -1.48 -16.51
C THR A 231 14.99 -1.78 -15.64
N VAL A 232 13.82 -1.92 -16.26
CA VAL A 232 12.62 -2.46 -15.61
C VAL A 232 12.50 -3.92 -16.03
N GLU A 233 12.45 -4.84 -15.07
CA GLU A 233 12.35 -6.27 -15.33
C GLU A 233 11.05 -6.81 -14.74
N THR A 234 10.41 -7.71 -15.46
CA THR A 234 9.19 -8.40 -15.03
C THR A 234 9.45 -9.88 -14.82
N PHE A 235 8.81 -10.46 -13.82
CA PHE A 235 8.84 -11.88 -13.52
C PHE A 235 7.46 -12.49 -13.72
N PRO A 236 7.37 -13.71 -14.26
CA PRO A 236 6.12 -14.45 -14.28
C PRO A 236 5.71 -14.83 -12.85
N SER A 237 4.41 -14.94 -12.61
CA SER A 237 3.84 -15.48 -11.37
C SER A 237 3.91 -17.01 -11.37
N GLU A 238 5.12 -17.53 -11.55
CA GLU A 238 5.42 -18.96 -11.55
C GLU A 238 6.37 -19.29 -10.39
N PRO A 239 6.27 -20.51 -9.82
CA PRO A 239 7.23 -20.95 -8.82
C PRO A 239 8.66 -20.90 -9.36
N PRO A 240 9.65 -20.47 -8.55
CA PRO A 240 11.03 -20.44 -8.97
C PRO A 240 11.53 -21.87 -9.22
N ALA A 241 12.43 -22.02 -10.20
CA ALA A 241 13.03 -23.32 -10.53
C ALA A 241 13.86 -23.93 -9.38
N GLN A 242 14.32 -23.11 -8.44
CA GLN A 242 15.05 -23.54 -7.25
C GLN A 242 14.17 -23.34 -6.00
N PRO A 243 14.23 -24.24 -5.00
CA PRO A 243 13.52 -24.08 -3.75
C PRO A 243 13.88 -22.76 -3.07
N ASP A 244 12.87 -22.01 -2.65
CA ASP A 244 13.01 -20.68 -2.02
C ASP A 244 12.58 -20.67 -0.54
N GLY A 245 12.26 -21.84 0.00
CA GLY A 245 11.81 -22.04 1.39
C GLY A 245 10.35 -21.64 1.66
N LEU A 246 9.61 -21.15 0.66
CA LEU A 246 8.25 -20.64 0.86
C LEU A 246 7.15 -21.66 0.61
N ASP A 247 7.46 -22.85 0.09
CA ASP A 247 6.45 -23.90 -0.18
C ASP A 247 5.61 -24.26 1.06
N PRO A 248 6.17 -24.46 2.27
CA PRO A 248 5.37 -24.74 3.46
C PRO A 248 4.45 -23.57 3.85
N VAL A 249 4.91 -22.33 3.65
CA VAL A 249 4.13 -21.12 3.95
C VAL A 249 2.96 -20.98 2.98
N VAL A 250 3.21 -21.19 1.68
CA VAL A 250 2.16 -21.16 0.64
C VAL A 250 1.14 -22.29 0.86
N ALA A 251 1.59 -23.50 1.18
CA ALA A 251 0.69 -24.60 1.49
C ALA A 251 -0.19 -24.33 2.73
N ALA A 252 0.38 -23.72 3.78
CA ALA A 252 -0.37 -23.31 4.96
C ALA A 252 -1.37 -22.19 4.65
N TYR A 253 -0.98 -21.22 3.81
CA TYR A 253 -1.86 -20.16 3.32
C TYR A 253 -3.03 -20.72 2.52
N ASP A 254 -2.77 -21.65 1.60
CA ASP A 254 -3.82 -22.30 0.80
C ASP A 254 -4.79 -23.09 1.68
N ALA A 255 -4.28 -23.84 2.66
CA ALA A 255 -5.11 -24.56 3.62
C ALA A 255 -5.96 -23.61 4.49
N TRP A 256 -5.37 -22.52 4.97
CA TRP A 256 -6.08 -21.47 5.71
C TRP A 256 -7.19 -20.83 4.85
N GLY A 257 -6.88 -20.57 3.59
CA GLY A 257 -7.74 -19.89 2.64
C GLY A 257 -8.91 -20.74 2.13
N ALA A 258 -8.74 -22.06 2.07
CA ALA A 258 -9.71 -23.01 1.53
C ALA A 258 -10.96 -23.22 2.41
N SER A 259 -10.94 -22.71 3.65
CA SER A 259 -12.09 -22.80 4.58
C SER A 259 -13.32 -22.12 3.97
N THR A 260 -14.39 -22.88 3.70
CA THR A 260 -15.66 -22.33 3.20
C THR A 260 -16.40 -21.62 4.33
N LEU A 261 -16.80 -20.36 4.10
CA LEU A 261 -17.55 -19.56 5.07
C LEU A 261 -19.06 -19.62 4.84
N GLY A 262 -19.49 -19.85 3.61
CA GLY A 262 -20.91 -19.98 3.26
C GLY A 262 -21.15 -19.81 1.77
N ARG A 263 -22.41 -19.62 1.38
CA ARG A 263 -22.81 -19.45 -0.03
C ARG A 263 -23.58 -18.16 -0.29
N LEU A 264 -23.24 -17.47 -1.37
CA LEU A 264 -24.04 -16.39 -1.93
C LEU A 264 -25.15 -16.96 -2.84
N PRO A 265 -26.34 -16.32 -2.92
CA PRO A 265 -27.39 -16.75 -3.84
C PRO A 265 -26.99 -16.69 -5.33
N ALA A 266 -26.07 -15.79 -5.68
CA ALA A 266 -25.53 -15.61 -7.02
C ALA A 266 -24.09 -15.06 -6.97
N VAL A 267 -23.35 -15.21 -8.06
CA VAL A 267 -22.00 -14.63 -8.20
C VAL A 267 -22.08 -13.11 -8.21
N LEU A 268 -21.22 -12.45 -7.44
CA LEU A 268 -20.98 -11.01 -7.52
C LEU A 268 -19.71 -10.80 -8.35
N ALA A 269 -19.87 -10.62 -9.66
CA ALA A 269 -18.77 -10.74 -10.63
C ALA A 269 -17.68 -9.66 -10.48
N SER A 270 -18.03 -8.49 -9.95
CA SER A 270 -17.11 -7.37 -9.78
C SER A 270 -17.14 -6.80 -8.37
N ARG A 271 -16.08 -6.06 -8.00
CA ARG A 271 -16.06 -5.29 -6.75
C ARG A 271 -17.22 -4.30 -6.63
N ARG A 272 -17.77 -3.80 -7.75
CA ARG A 272 -18.96 -2.93 -7.75
C ARG A 272 -20.23 -3.69 -7.40
N ASP A 273 -20.35 -4.94 -7.84
CA ASP A 273 -21.49 -5.80 -7.48
C ASP A 273 -21.45 -6.14 -5.99
N VAL A 274 -20.25 -6.44 -5.48
CA VAL A 274 -20.03 -6.60 -4.04
C VAL A 274 -20.37 -5.32 -3.29
N ALA A 275 -19.90 -4.15 -3.75
CA ALA A 275 -20.20 -2.87 -3.10
C ALA A 275 -21.72 -2.59 -3.03
N ARG A 276 -22.47 -2.90 -4.09
CA ARG A 276 -23.93 -2.76 -4.11
C ARG A 276 -24.61 -3.67 -3.08
N ALA A 277 -24.22 -4.93 -2.99
CA ALA A 277 -24.77 -5.86 -2.00
C ALA A 277 -24.38 -5.45 -0.57
N ALA A 278 -23.11 -5.09 -0.37
CA ALA A 278 -22.55 -4.72 0.93
C ALA A 278 -23.16 -3.42 1.47
N THR A 279 -23.35 -2.39 0.64
CA THR A 279 -23.94 -1.11 1.08
C THR A 279 -25.37 -1.28 1.59
N GLU A 280 -26.20 -2.07 0.90
CA GLU A 280 -27.57 -2.34 1.35
C GLU A 280 -27.60 -3.19 2.63
N GLN A 281 -26.76 -4.22 2.72
CA GLN A 281 -26.66 -5.03 3.93
C GLN A 281 -26.12 -4.20 5.12
N ALA A 282 -25.08 -3.39 4.91
CA ALA A 282 -24.51 -2.51 5.93
C ALA A 282 -25.54 -1.51 6.46
N ARG A 283 -26.32 -0.88 5.56
CA ARG A 283 -27.40 0.03 5.93
C ARG A 283 -28.37 -0.62 6.92
N ARG A 284 -28.81 -1.85 6.63
CA ARG A 284 -29.72 -2.63 7.49
C ARG A 284 -29.06 -3.04 8.80
N THR A 285 -27.82 -3.52 8.75
CA THR A 285 -27.07 -3.96 9.94
C THR A 285 -26.85 -2.82 10.93
N VAL A 286 -26.49 -1.62 10.44
CA VAL A 286 -26.26 -0.44 11.28
C VAL A 286 -27.58 0.22 11.71
N GLY A 287 -28.68 -0.01 10.97
CA GLY A 287 -29.96 0.67 11.18
C GLY A 287 -29.95 2.13 10.74
N ALA A 288 -29.23 2.42 9.64
CA ALA A 288 -29.13 3.76 9.08
C ALA A 288 -30.12 3.96 7.91
N ASP A 289 -30.47 5.21 7.65
CA ASP A 289 -31.30 5.59 6.50
C ASP A 289 -30.57 5.41 5.17
N ALA A 290 -29.25 5.59 5.20
CA ALA A 290 -28.38 5.40 4.05
C ALA A 290 -26.99 4.92 4.45
N PHE A 291 -26.27 4.32 3.49
CA PHE A 291 -24.91 3.88 3.66
C PHE A 291 -24.03 4.33 2.49
N VAL A 292 -22.81 4.81 2.78
CA VAL A 292 -21.80 5.18 1.77
C VAL A 292 -20.54 4.34 1.96
N LEU A 293 -20.13 3.63 0.92
CA LEU A 293 -18.89 2.85 0.86
C LEU A 293 -17.94 3.47 -0.17
N ASN A 294 -16.66 3.57 0.14
CA ASN A 294 -15.65 3.82 -0.89
C ASN A 294 -15.34 2.52 -1.64
N LEU A 295 -15.45 2.51 -2.97
CA LEU A 295 -15.21 1.32 -3.79
C LEU A 295 -13.80 0.74 -3.60
N ALA A 296 -12.79 1.57 -3.32
CA ALA A 296 -11.42 1.10 -3.09
C ALA A 296 -11.25 0.24 -1.82
N SER A 297 -12.25 0.23 -0.92
CA SER A 297 -12.31 -0.73 0.20
C SER A 297 -12.44 -2.18 -0.27
N LEU A 298 -12.82 -2.38 -1.55
CA LEU A 298 -13.00 -3.69 -2.17
C LEU A 298 -12.06 -3.86 -3.37
N ARG A 299 -11.48 -5.05 -3.52
CA ARG A 299 -10.53 -5.35 -4.61
C ARG A 299 -11.11 -6.26 -5.68
N THR A 300 -11.86 -7.29 -5.28
CA THR A 300 -12.37 -8.33 -6.19
C THR A 300 -13.88 -8.55 -6.05
N GLY A 301 -14.45 -9.36 -6.95
CA GLY A 301 -15.81 -9.91 -6.81
C GLY A 301 -15.85 -11.07 -5.81
N LEU A 302 -17.03 -11.66 -5.63
CA LEU A 302 -17.23 -12.85 -4.78
C LEU A 302 -17.91 -13.99 -5.56
N PRO A 303 -17.36 -15.22 -5.53
CA PRO A 303 -18.00 -16.39 -6.11
C PRO A 303 -19.18 -16.88 -5.26
N THR A 304 -20.00 -17.78 -5.80
CA THR A 304 -21.12 -18.40 -5.06
C THR A 304 -20.67 -19.13 -3.79
N GLN A 305 -19.61 -19.94 -3.86
CA GLN A 305 -19.02 -20.55 -2.66
C GLN A 305 -17.92 -19.64 -2.13
N VAL A 306 -18.19 -18.93 -1.05
CA VAL A 306 -17.26 -17.95 -0.49
C VAL A 306 -16.34 -18.64 0.51
N THR A 307 -15.04 -18.65 0.18
CA THR A 307 -14.00 -19.12 1.09
C THR A 307 -13.41 -17.96 1.89
N ARG A 308 -12.65 -18.28 2.94
CA ARG A 308 -11.91 -17.29 3.73
C ARG A 308 -10.99 -16.44 2.85
N ARG A 309 -10.26 -17.07 1.92
CA ARG A 309 -9.41 -16.37 0.96
C ARG A 309 -10.21 -15.44 0.06
N ALA A 310 -11.31 -15.92 -0.54
CA ALA A 310 -12.14 -15.07 -1.40
C ALA A 310 -12.68 -13.84 -0.67
N LEU A 311 -13.13 -13.99 0.58
CA LEU A 311 -13.61 -12.88 1.40
C LEU A 311 -12.49 -11.89 1.74
N ALA A 312 -11.33 -12.39 2.15
CA ALA A 312 -10.18 -11.55 2.51
C ALA A 312 -9.55 -10.86 1.28
N ASP A 313 -9.50 -11.50 0.12
CA ASP A 313 -9.06 -10.86 -1.13
C ASP A 313 -10.07 -9.80 -1.59
N CYS A 314 -11.36 -10.02 -1.35
CA CYS A 314 -12.40 -9.06 -1.68
C CYS A 314 -12.32 -7.80 -0.81
N ALA A 315 -12.21 -7.96 0.51
CA ALA A 315 -12.11 -6.89 1.49
C ALA A 315 -10.85 -7.07 2.37
N PRO A 316 -9.66 -6.73 1.85
CA PRO A 316 -8.39 -6.95 2.56
C PRO A 316 -8.24 -6.08 3.81
N PHE A 317 -9.00 -4.98 3.90
CA PHE A 317 -9.04 -4.10 5.07
C PHE A 317 -10.41 -4.20 5.74
N ASP A 318 -10.42 -4.64 7.00
CA ASP A 318 -11.68 -4.82 7.74
C ASP A 318 -12.07 -3.57 8.51
N ALA A 319 -12.53 -2.57 7.77
CA ALA A 319 -12.91 -1.31 8.38
C ALA A 319 -14.18 -1.46 9.25
N ASP A 320 -14.16 -0.84 10.43
CA ASP A 320 -15.33 -0.69 11.28
C ASP A 320 -16.43 0.11 10.57
N LEU A 321 -17.68 -0.21 10.87
CA LEU A 321 -18.86 0.52 10.43
C LEU A 321 -19.28 1.52 11.49
N VAL A 322 -19.60 2.74 11.05
CA VAL A 322 -19.84 3.89 11.91
C VAL A 322 -21.03 4.67 11.41
N LEU A 323 -21.73 5.35 12.33
CA LEU A 323 -22.77 6.31 11.96
C LEU A 323 -22.22 7.73 12.07
N LEU A 324 -22.45 8.55 11.05
CA LEU A 324 -22.12 9.97 11.10
C LEU A 324 -23.01 10.67 12.14
N ASP A 325 -22.45 11.60 12.90
CA ASP A 325 -23.22 12.36 13.88
C ASP A 325 -24.15 13.36 13.19
N GLY A 326 -25.39 13.45 13.67
CA GLY A 326 -26.43 14.29 13.08
C GLY A 326 -27.04 13.70 11.80
N THR A 327 -27.66 14.56 10.99
CA THR A 327 -28.30 14.19 9.72
C THR A 327 -27.54 14.79 8.55
N HIS A 328 -27.35 14.01 7.49
CA HIS A 328 -26.59 14.40 6.31
C HIS A 328 -27.41 14.14 5.04
N THR A 329 -27.14 14.90 3.98
CA THR A 329 -27.63 14.50 2.64
C THR A 329 -26.60 13.58 2.00
N LEU A 330 -27.05 12.50 1.35
CA LEU A 330 -26.16 11.61 0.62
C LEU A 330 -25.34 12.35 -0.44
N LYS A 331 -25.94 13.36 -1.08
CA LYS A 331 -25.27 14.17 -2.09
C LYS A 331 -24.04 14.88 -1.53
N THR A 332 -24.17 15.59 -0.40
CA THR A 332 -23.02 16.30 0.20
C THR A 332 -21.92 15.33 0.63
N VAL A 333 -22.26 14.18 1.22
CA VAL A 333 -21.26 13.17 1.61
C VAL A 333 -20.53 12.63 0.38
N CYS A 334 -21.26 12.29 -0.68
CA CYS A 334 -20.65 11.76 -1.91
C CYS A 334 -19.82 12.80 -2.66
N ASP A 335 -20.28 14.05 -2.73
CA ASP A 335 -19.54 15.12 -3.40
C ASP A 335 -18.24 15.43 -2.67
N HIS A 336 -18.25 15.43 -1.34
CA HIS A 336 -17.04 15.58 -0.53
C HIS A 336 -16.08 14.40 -0.75
N ALA A 337 -16.59 13.15 -0.77
CA ALA A 337 -15.78 11.97 -1.06
C ALA A 337 -15.12 12.05 -2.44
N ARG A 338 -15.88 12.42 -3.49
CA ARG A 338 -15.34 12.58 -4.85
C ARG A 338 -14.32 13.70 -4.95
N ALA A 339 -14.48 14.80 -4.21
CA ALA A 339 -13.51 15.89 -4.17
C ALA A 339 -12.15 15.44 -3.60
N LEU A 340 -12.14 14.39 -2.77
CA LEU A 340 -10.93 13.76 -2.22
C LEU A 340 -10.42 12.58 -3.07
N GLY A 341 -10.98 12.38 -4.28
CA GLY A 341 -10.61 11.30 -5.18
C GLY A 341 -11.21 9.93 -4.83
N GLU A 342 -12.13 9.86 -3.87
CA GLU A 342 -12.80 8.62 -3.50
C GLU A 342 -13.92 8.28 -4.48
N GLU A 343 -14.26 6.99 -4.58
CA GLU A 343 -15.31 6.50 -5.47
C GLU A 343 -16.49 5.94 -4.65
N PRO A 344 -17.48 6.78 -4.27
CA PRO A 344 -18.56 6.36 -3.40
C PRO A 344 -19.59 5.46 -4.12
N VAL A 345 -19.99 4.39 -3.45
CA VAL A 345 -21.15 3.53 -3.76
C VAL A 345 -22.13 3.63 -2.60
N THR A 346 -23.42 3.77 -2.92
CA THR A 346 -24.44 4.10 -1.92
C THR A 346 -25.62 3.16 -1.92
N ALA A 347 -26.25 2.99 -0.76
CA ALA A 347 -27.60 2.47 -0.60
C ALA A 347 -28.44 3.45 0.23
N GLN A 348 -29.72 3.59 -0.08
CA GLN A 348 -30.66 4.48 0.63
C GLN A 348 -32.00 3.77 0.81
N ASP A 349 -32.67 4.03 1.93
CA ASP A 349 -34.04 3.59 2.11
C ASP A 349 -34.96 4.16 1.03
N SER A 350 -35.73 3.29 0.36
CA SER A 350 -36.65 3.64 -0.71
C SER A 350 -37.76 4.61 -0.27
N HIS A 351 -38.06 4.70 1.02
CA HIS A 351 -39.09 5.59 1.55
C HIS A 351 -38.63 7.05 1.73
N LEU A 352 -37.33 7.34 1.59
CA LEU A 352 -36.79 8.69 1.74
C LEU A 352 -36.87 9.46 0.43
N THR A 353 -37.29 10.72 0.50
CA THR A 353 -37.22 11.63 -0.63
C THR A 353 -35.78 11.86 -1.07
N SER A 354 -35.53 11.83 -2.37
CA SER A 354 -34.22 12.15 -2.95
C SER A 354 -33.77 13.55 -2.50
N GLY A 355 -32.67 13.61 -1.75
CA GLY A 355 -32.08 14.86 -1.26
C GLY A 355 -32.45 15.27 0.18
N GLY A 356 -33.28 14.52 0.89
CA GLY A 356 -33.55 14.76 2.32
C GLY A 356 -32.33 14.48 3.21
N ALA A 357 -32.18 15.23 4.30
CA ALA A 357 -31.19 14.92 5.34
C ALA A 357 -31.65 13.69 6.12
N CYS A 358 -30.73 12.74 6.36
CA CYS A 358 -31.03 11.44 6.96
C CYS A 358 -29.83 10.92 7.77
N ALA A 359 -30.02 9.85 8.52
CA ALA A 359 -28.94 9.17 9.23
C ALA A 359 -28.06 8.38 8.24
N VAL A 360 -26.80 8.80 8.08
CA VAL A 360 -25.87 8.18 7.13
C VAL A 360 -24.84 7.35 7.90
N ALA A 361 -24.68 6.09 7.52
CA ALA A 361 -23.60 5.22 7.96
C ALA A 361 -22.52 5.09 6.88
N THR A 362 -21.30 4.77 7.30
CA THR A 362 -20.16 4.56 6.41
C THR A 362 -19.10 3.70 7.10
N THR A 363 -17.93 3.51 6.47
CA THR A 363 -16.77 2.93 7.14
C THR A 363 -16.02 3.99 7.95
N ARG A 364 -15.38 3.58 9.04
CA ARG A 364 -14.47 4.42 9.85
C ARG A 364 -13.46 5.15 8.96
N TYR A 365 -12.83 4.42 8.03
CA TYR A 365 -11.91 4.99 7.04
C TYR A 365 -12.50 6.18 6.29
N LEU A 366 -13.69 6.02 5.69
CA LEU A 366 -14.27 7.09 4.88
C LEU A 366 -14.74 8.26 5.75
N ALA A 367 -15.29 8.00 6.93
CA ALA A 367 -15.66 9.07 7.87
C ALA A 367 -14.45 9.93 8.28
N ASP A 368 -13.33 9.28 8.61
CA ASP A 368 -12.10 9.96 9.01
C ASP A 368 -11.50 10.75 7.83
N ARG A 369 -11.51 10.19 6.61
CA ARG A 369 -11.09 10.88 5.38
C ARG A 369 -11.93 12.14 5.11
N LEU A 370 -13.23 12.08 5.39
CA LEU A 370 -14.15 13.21 5.24
C LEU A 370 -14.09 14.19 6.43
N ASN A 371 -13.31 13.89 7.46
CA ASN A 371 -13.26 14.65 8.71
C ASN A 371 -14.67 14.89 9.31
N LEU A 372 -15.52 13.86 9.28
CA LEU A 372 -16.88 13.91 9.80
C LEU A 372 -16.94 13.20 11.18
N PRO A 373 -17.55 13.83 12.20
CA PRO A 373 -17.73 13.21 13.50
C PRO A 373 -18.68 12.01 13.41
N THR A 374 -18.45 11.01 14.27
CA THR A 374 -19.16 9.74 14.22
C THR A 374 -19.39 9.14 15.59
N ARG A 375 -20.35 8.24 15.66
CA ARG A 375 -20.52 7.26 16.74
C ARG A 375 -20.37 5.82 16.23
N PRO A 376 -19.90 4.88 17.08
CA PRO A 376 -19.84 3.47 16.71
C PRO A 376 -21.22 2.89 16.36
N ALA A 377 -21.25 1.91 15.45
CA ALA A 377 -22.42 1.07 15.27
C ALA A 377 -22.71 0.25 16.55
N SER A 378 -23.99 -0.04 16.81
CA SER A 378 -24.41 -0.84 17.96
C SER A 378 -25.38 -1.94 17.50
N PRO A 379 -24.98 -3.22 17.52
CA PRO A 379 -23.66 -3.71 17.93
C PRO A 379 -22.53 -3.29 16.97
N PRO A 380 -21.26 -3.30 17.42
CA PRO A 380 -20.11 -3.08 16.53
C PRO A 380 -20.10 -4.10 15.40
N CYS A 381 -19.81 -3.63 14.19
CA CYS A 381 -19.72 -4.47 12.99
C CYS A 381 -18.65 -3.94 12.06
N THR A 382 -18.09 -4.83 11.24
CA THR A 382 -17.03 -4.53 10.28
C THR A 382 -17.48 -4.81 8.86
N LEU A 383 -16.74 -4.33 7.86
CA LEU A 383 -17.01 -4.59 6.45
C LEU A 383 -17.05 -6.09 6.12
N ARG A 384 -16.09 -6.89 6.61
CA ARG A 384 -16.11 -8.36 6.44
C ARG A 384 -17.25 -9.00 7.22
N GLY A 385 -17.64 -8.44 8.37
CA GLY A 385 -18.84 -8.85 9.10
C GLY A 385 -20.11 -8.69 8.26
N VAL A 386 -20.28 -7.55 7.60
CA VAL A 386 -21.39 -7.30 6.66
C VAL A 386 -21.36 -8.25 5.47
N LEU A 387 -20.20 -8.47 4.87
CA LEU A 387 -20.06 -9.40 3.75
C LEU A 387 -20.35 -10.84 4.17
N SER A 388 -19.95 -11.24 5.38
CA SER A 388 -20.26 -12.56 5.94
C SER A 388 -21.75 -12.73 6.19
N ALA A 389 -22.47 -11.66 6.56
CA ALA A 389 -23.92 -11.69 6.74
C ALA A 389 -24.71 -11.85 5.44
N LEU A 390 -24.07 -11.69 4.26
CA LEU A 390 -24.68 -12.02 2.97
C LEU A 390 -24.70 -13.53 2.68
N LEU A 391 -23.91 -14.30 3.44
CA LEU A 391 -23.71 -15.74 3.19
C LEU A 391 -24.83 -16.56 3.86
N GLN A 392 -25.33 -17.55 3.13
CA GLN A 392 -26.21 -18.60 3.66
C GLN A 392 -25.37 -19.72 4.27
N GLU A 393 -25.87 -20.32 5.36
CA GLU A 393 -25.24 -21.46 6.01
C GLU A 393 -25.08 -22.65 5.06
N LEU A 394 -24.01 -23.42 5.27
CA LEU A 394 -23.80 -24.69 4.57
C LEU A 394 -24.72 -25.73 5.20
N LEU A 395 -25.81 -26.11 4.51
CA LEU A 395 -26.67 -27.23 4.88
C LEU A 395 -25.93 -28.57 4.83
#